data_AF-A0A928EB25-F1
#
_entry.id   AF-A0A928EB25-F1
#
_cell.length_a   1.000
_cell.length_b   1.000
_cell.length_c   1.000
_cell.angle_alpha   90.00
_cell.angle_beta   90.00
_cell.angle_gamma   90.00
#
_symmetry.space_group_name_H-M   'P 1'
#
loop_
_entity.id
_entity.type
_entity.pdbx_description
1 polymer ?
#
loop_
_entity_poly.entity_id
_entity_poly.type
_entity_poly.pdbx_seq_one_letter_code
_entity_poly.pdbx_strand_id
1 'polypeptide(L)'
;MPPSDPARYNCRRSILCVERRFIMGSGKERNRPLTSDERTRLALFQETAARLEAAGYERTELTISIVRANLYAILVALFLLIGGTFLYLTVHGEVAMDTGGGGLLTIIVAFVVLTVVHELVHGLTWAMFTEHHWGDIAFGIMRRYFTPYCSCKVPLAKGPYITGVLMPLVVTGIVPALIALAVGSFLWFIIGIIMMVSATGDVMIAVGILMRKSSATEAVYLDHPTLGGVVVFER
;
A
#
# COMPACT_ATOMS: atom_id res chain seq x y z
N MET A 1 -6.48 -50.44 -12.34
CA MET A 1 -7.11 -49.26 -11.73
C MET A 1 -6.01 -48.39 -11.16
N PRO A 2 -5.80 -47.17 -11.65
CA PRO A 2 -4.82 -46.26 -11.05
C PRO A 2 -5.40 -45.65 -9.75
N PRO A 3 -4.57 -45.35 -8.75
CA PRO A 3 -5.04 -44.85 -7.46
C PRO A 3 -5.50 -43.39 -7.54
N SER A 4 -6.53 -43.10 -6.76
CA SER A 4 -7.24 -41.83 -6.63
C SER A 4 -6.38 -40.71 -6.04
N ASP A 5 -6.34 -39.59 -6.75
CA ASP A 5 -5.81 -38.28 -6.38
C ASP A 5 -6.50 -37.71 -5.11
N PRO A 6 -5.78 -37.36 -4.03
CA PRO A 6 -6.34 -36.73 -2.85
C PRO A 6 -6.22 -35.20 -2.91
N ALA A 7 -6.74 -34.56 -3.96
CA ALA A 7 -6.75 -33.09 -4.09
C ALA A 7 -8.17 -32.51 -4.29
N ARG A 8 -9.17 -33.00 -3.57
CA ARG A 8 -10.52 -32.39 -3.55
C ARG A 8 -11.05 -32.16 -2.14
N TYR A 9 -10.33 -31.37 -1.33
CA TYR A 9 -10.97 -30.71 -0.19
C TYR A 9 -11.66 -29.42 -0.65
N ASN A 10 -12.99 -29.49 -0.57
CA ASN A 10 -13.98 -28.51 -0.97
C ASN A 10 -13.88 -27.24 -0.11
N CYS A 11 -12.90 -26.38 -0.41
CA CYS A 11 -12.67 -25.10 0.27
C CYS A 11 -13.51 -24.00 -0.40
N ARG A 12 -14.83 -23.97 -0.15
CA ARG A 12 -15.73 -22.93 -0.71
C ARG A 12 -16.59 -22.17 0.31
N ARG A 13 -16.55 -22.48 1.61
CA ARG A 13 -17.49 -21.88 2.58
C ARG A 13 -16.96 -21.55 3.99
N SER A 14 -15.64 -21.44 4.20
CA SER A 14 -15.12 -20.89 5.47
C SER A 14 -14.82 -19.40 5.32
N ILE A 15 -15.08 -18.59 6.35
CA ILE A 15 -14.65 -17.17 6.44
C ILE A 15 -13.13 -17.06 6.22
N LEU A 16 -12.36 -18.06 6.68
CA LEU A 16 -10.93 -18.25 6.38
C LEU A 16 -10.61 -18.38 4.89
N CYS A 17 -11.51 -18.95 4.08
CA CYS A 17 -11.34 -19.03 2.62
C CYS A 17 -11.62 -17.68 1.94
N VAL A 18 -12.46 -16.83 2.53
CA VAL A 18 -12.67 -15.45 2.06
C VAL A 18 -11.46 -14.59 2.44
N GLU A 19 -10.91 -14.74 3.65
CA GLU A 19 -9.67 -14.10 4.11
C GLU A 19 -8.43 -14.50 3.29
N ARG A 20 -8.20 -15.80 3.04
CA ARG A 20 -7.13 -16.25 2.13
C ARG A 20 -7.33 -15.75 0.71
N ARG A 21 -8.58 -15.62 0.27
CA ARG A 21 -8.88 -15.10 -1.07
C ARG A 21 -8.65 -13.60 -1.14
N PHE A 22 -8.74 -12.83 -0.04
CA PHE A 22 -8.54 -11.37 0.04
C PHE A 22 -7.09 -10.93 -0.30
N ILE A 23 -6.11 -11.82 -0.11
CA ILE A 23 -4.68 -11.48 0.01
C ILE A 23 -3.75 -12.22 -1.00
N MET A 24 -4.29 -12.79 -2.07
CA MET A 24 -3.46 -13.44 -3.10
C MET A 24 -3.44 -12.66 -4.42
N GLY A 25 -2.26 -12.17 -4.80
CA GLY A 25 -1.95 -11.64 -6.14
C GLY A 25 -2.13 -12.70 -7.24
N SER A 26 -2.33 -12.25 -8.49
CA SER A 26 -2.70 -13.17 -9.57
C SER A 26 -1.52 -14.08 -9.97
N GLY A 27 -1.79 -15.33 -10.34
CA GLY A 27 -0.72 -16.26 -10.80
C GLY A 27 0.09 -15.75 -12.01
N LYS A 28 -0.50 -14.82 -12.78
CA LYS A 28 0.15 -14.16 -13.93
C LYS A 28 1.20 -13.12 -13.51
N GLU A 29 1.09 -12.54 -12.31
CA GLU A 29 2.06 -11.56 -11.80
C GLU A 29 3.32 -12.22 -11.24
N ARG A 30 3.19 -13.45 -10.70
CA ARG A 30 4.32 -14.22 -10.15
C ARG A 30 5.26 -14.78 -11.23
N ASN A 31 4.72 -15.17 -12.39
CA ASN A 31 5.47 -15.90 -13.42
C ASN A 31 6.07 -15.00 -14.52
N ARG A 32 6.39 -13.74 -14.23
CA ARG A 32 6.94 -12.79 -15.20
C ARG A 32 8.47 -12.69 -15.13
N PRO A 33 9.15 -12.26 -16.21
CA PRO A 33 10.56 -11.89 -16.12
C PRO A 33 10.76 -10.70 -15.16
N LEU A 34 11.79 -10.81 -14.33
CA LEU A 34 12.21 -9.76 -13.39
C LEU A 34 13.28 -8.85 -14.02
N THR A 35 13.30 -7.60 -13.61
CA THR A 35 14.39 -6.66 -13.92
C THR A 35 15.66 -6.97 -13.10
N SER A 36 16.79 -6.32 -13.40
CA SER A 36 18.01 -6.44 -12.58
C SER A 36 17.75 -6.07 -11.12
N ASP A 37 17.05 -4.95 -10.91
CA ASP A 37 16.85 -4.37 -9.58
C ASP A 37 15.89 -5.23 -8.76
N GLU A 38 14.86 -5.80 -9.41
CA GLU A 38 13.95 -6.77 -8.80
C GLU A 38 14.67 -8.08 -8.43
N ARG A 39 15.64 -8.53 -9.22
CA ARG A 39 16.47 -9.70 -8.86
C ARG A 39 17.33 -9.42 -7.64
N THR A 40 17.98 -8.26 -7.58
CA THR A 40 18.78 -7.86 -6.41
C THR A 40 17.92 -7.78 -5.15
N ARG A 41 16.74 -7.16 -5.24
CA ARG A 41 15.79 -7.06 -4.13
C ARG A 41 15.28 -8.44 -3.70
N LEU A 42 14.98 -9.33 -4.65
CA LEU A 42 14.57 -10.70 -4.35
C LEU A 42 15.68 -11.49 -3.65
N ALA A 43 16.93 -11.35 -4.07
CA ALA A 43 18.07 -12.02 -3.43
C ALA A 43 18.26 -11.56 -1.98
N LEU A 44 18.22 -10.24 -1.72
CA LEU A 44 18.31 -9.68 -0.37
C LEU A 44 17.16 -10.15 0.53
N PHE A 45 15.94 -10.16 -0.04
CA PHE A 45 14.77 -10.69 0.66
C PHE A 45 14.93 -12.18 0.99
N GLN A 46 15.43 -13.00 0.07
CA GLN A 46 15.64 -14.43 0.29
C GLN A 46 16.67 -14.72 1.39
N GLU A 47 17.76 -13.95 1.43
CA GLU A 47 18.75 -14.03 2.50
C GLU A 47 18.13 -13.72 3.87
N THR A 48 17.36 -12.64 3.94
CA THR A 48 16.67 -12.23 5.18
C THR A 48 15.62 -13.26 5.60
N ALA A 49 14.84 -13.77 4.65
CA ALA A 49 13.84 -14.80 4.88
C ALA A 49 14.47 -16.09 5.42
N ALA A 50 15.56 -16.57 4.81
CA ALA A 50 16.26 -17.77 5.24
C ALA A 50 16.79 -17.63 6.67
N ARG A 51 17.31 -16.45 7.04
CA ARG A 51 17.75 -16.15 8.41
C ARG A 51 16.60 -16.19 9.42
N LEU A 52 15.45 -15.63 9.08
CA LEU A 52 14.26 -15.65 9.95
C LEU A 52 13.68 -17.07 10.09
N GLU A 53 13.59 -17.80 8.98
CA GLU A 53 13.13 -19.20 8.99
C GLU A 53 14.07 -20.10 9.82
N ALA A 54 15.38 -19.91 9.72
CA ALA A 54 16.36 -20.60 10.56
C ALA A 54 16.24 -20.24 12.05
N ALA A 55 15.74 -19.04 12.37
CA ALA A 55 15.41 -18.61 13.73
C ALA A 55 14.04 -19.12 14.22
N GLY A 56 13.33 -19.92 13.41
CA GLY A 56 12.07 -20.56 13.76
C GLY A 56 10.82 -19.75 13.42
N TYR A 57 10.92 -18.71 12.57
CA TYR A 57 9.76 -17.97 12.11
C TYR A 57 9.04 -18.68 10.95
N GLU A 58 7.72 -18.71 10.99
CA GLU A 58 6.88 -19.12 9.87
C GLU A 58 6.55 -17.94 8.95
N ARG A 59 6.75 -18.14 7.65
CA ARG A 59 6.51 -17.12 6.63
C ARG A 59 5.07 -17.15 6.11
N THR A 60 4.44 -15.98 6.05
CA THR A 60 3.14 -15.76 5.39
C THR A 60 3.20 -14.55 4.46
N GLU A 61 2.89 -14.74 3.19
CA GLU A 61 2.78 -13.62 2.24
C GLU A 61 1.41 -12.95 2.31
N LEU A 62 1.41 -11.63 2.46
CA LEU A 62 0.24 -10.79 2.37
C LEU A 62 0.29 -9.87 1.13
N THR A 63 -0.08 -10.41 -0.03
CA THR A 63 -0.04 -9.68 -1.31
C THR A 63 -1.39 -9.08 -1.70
N ILE A 64 -1.38 -7.95 -2.38
CA ILE A 64 -2.61 -7.34 -2.89
C ILE A 64 -2.66 -7.50 -4.40
N SER A 65 -3.82 -7.95 -4.90
CA SER A 65 -4.09 -7.92 -6.34
C SER A 65 -4.32 -6.48 -6.79
N ILE A 66 -3.57 -6.03 -7.79
CA ILE A 66 -3.69 -4.67 -8.37
C ILE A 66 -5.12 -4.40 -8.87
N VAL A 67 -5.77 -5.40 -9.48
CA VAL A 67 -7.16 -5.27 -9.95
C VAL A 67 -8.10 -4.93 -8.80
N ARG A 68 -7.90 -5.55 -7.63
CA ARG A 68 -8.72 -5.27 -6.44
C ARG A 68 -8.36 -3.93 -5.83
N ALA A 69 -7.08 -3.59 -5.76
CA ALA A 69 -6.66 -2.28 -5.29
C ALA A 69 -7.34 -1.17 -6.11
N ASN A 70 -7.35 -1.30 -7.43
CA ASN A 70 -8.03 -0.34 -8.32
C ASN A 70 -9.55 -0.32 -8.11
N LEU A 71 -10.20 -1.47 -7.94
CA LEU A 71 -11.63 -1.52 -7.66
C LEU A 71 -11.98 -0.82 -6.34
N TYR A 72 -11.23 -1.09 -5.26
CA TYR A 72 -11.43 -0.41 -3.99
C TYR A 72 -11.12 1.07 -4.10
N ALA A 73 -10.08 1.47 -4.85
CA ALA A 73 -9.76 2.87 -5.08
C ALA A 73 -10.92 3.62 -5.75
N ILE A 74 -11.62 3.00 -6.71
CA ILE A 74 -12.83 3.59 -7.31
C ILE A 74 -13.94 3.77 -6.27
N LEU A 75 -14.20 2.76 -5.43
CA LEU A 75 -15.23 2.84 -4.39
C LEU A 75 -14.90 3.92 -3.35
N VAL A 76 -13.65 3.97 -2.89
CA VAL A 76 -13.14 4.99 -1.98
C VAL A 76 -13.21 6.37 -2.62
N ALA A 77 -12.85 6.51 -3.90
CA ALA A 77 -12.94 7.77 -4.63
C ALA A 77 -14.38 8.27 -4.70
N LEU A 78 -15.34 7.41 -5.06
CA LEU A 78 -16.76 7.80 -5.10
C LEU A 78 -17.25 8.26 -3.72
N PHE A 79 -16.93 7.49 -2.68
CA PHE A 79 -17.30 7.83 -1.30
C PHE A 79 -16.70 9.18 -0.86
N LEU A 80 -15.39 9.37 -1.03
CA LEU A 80 -14.69 10.57 -0.61
C LEU A 80 -15.04 11.79 -1.46
N LEU A 81 -15.25 11.64 -2.77
CA LEU A 81 -15.64 12.75 -3.64
C LEU A 81 -17.06 13.21 -3.34
N ILE A 82 -18.02 12.28 -3.18
CA ILE A 82 -19.41 12.63 -2.85
C ILE A 82 -19.48 13.23 -1.45
N GLY A 83 -18.97 12.52 -0.45
CA GLY A 83 -19.02 12.96 0.95
C GLY A 83 -18.19 14.22 1.18
N GLY A 84 -17.01 14.30 0.58
CA GLY A 84 -16.12 15.46 0.67
C GLY A 84 -16.70 16.69 -0.02
N THR A 85 -17.27 16.55 -1.23
CA THR A 85 -17.90 17.70 -1.91
C THR A 85 -19.13 18.17 -1.15
N PHE A 86 -19.95 17.26 -0.62
CA PHE A 86 -21.07 17.60 0.25
C PHE A 86 -20.59 18.38 1.48
N LEU A 87 -19.56 17.88 2.19
CA LEU A 87 -18.96 18.56 3.33
C LEU A 87 -18.41 19.95 2.96
N TYR A 88 -17.76 20.07 1.81
CA TYR A 88 -17.22 21.36 1.37
C TYR A 88 -18.35 22.37 1.12
N LEU A 89 -19.42 21.97 0.45
CA LEU A 89 -20.59 22.80 0.19
C LEU A 89 -21.32 23.20 1.46
N THR A 90 -21.38 22.35 2.49
CA THR A 90 -22.00 22.73 3.77
C THR A 90 -21.20 23.77 4.53
N VAL A 91 -19.88 23.85 4.32
CA VAL A 91 -19.00 24.82 4.98
C VAL A 91 -18.94 26.14 4.20
N HIS A 92 -18.82 26.09 2.87
CA HIS A 92 -18.55 27.27 2.03
C HIS A 92 -19.72 27.72 1.15
N GLY A 93 -20.80 26.93 1.05
CA GLY A 93 -22.01 27.25 0.30
C GLY A 93 -21.89 27.07 -1.22
N GLU A 94 -20.70 27.30 -1.78
CA GLU A 94 -20.43 27.16 -3.21
C GLU A 94 -19.10 26.46 -3.49
N VAL A 95 -18.96 25.96 -4.72
CA VAL A 95 -17.72 25.41 -5.24
C VAL A 95 -17.20 26.37 -6.30
N ALA A 96 -16.06 26.99 -6.01
CA ALA A 96 -15.28 27.73 -6.99
C ALA A 96 -14.12 26.86 -7.46
N MET A 97 -14.16 26.45 -8.73
CA MET A 97 -13.06 25.72 -9.37
C MET A 97 -12.84 26.29 -10.76
N ASP A 98 -11.58 26.60 -11.08
CA ASP A 98 -11.19 26.81 -12.47
C ASP A 98 -11.30 25.48 -13.21
N THR A 99 -12.38 25.30 -13.98
CA THR A 99 -12.57 24.14 -14.86
C THR A 99 -11.83 24.29 -16.20
N GLY A 100 -11.09 25.39 -16.38
CA GLY A 100 -10.23 25.62 -17.53
C GLY A 100 -8.92 24.82 -17.46
N GLY A 101 -8.04 25.04 -18.45
CA GLY A 101 -6.77 24.34 -18.54
C GLY A 101 -5.82 24.57 -17.35
N GLY A 102 -5.94 25.71 -16.66
CA GLY A 102 -5.09 26.07 -15.52
C GLY A 102 -5.35 25.18 -14.29
N GLY A 103 -6.62 24.98 -13.92
CA GLY A 103 -7.00 24.07 -12.84
C GLY A 103 -6.58 22.62 -13.11
N LEU A 104 -6.84 22.11 -14.33
CA LEU A 104 -6.42 20.76 -14.71
C LEU A 104 -4.90 20.57 -14.68
N LEU A 105 -4.14 21.52 -15.23
CA LEU A 105 -2.68 21.49 -15.19
C LEU A 105 -2.18 21.48 -13.75
N THR A 106 -2.79 22.29 -12.88
CA THR A 106 -2.46 22.32 -11.45
C THR A 106 -2.66 20.96 -10.79
N ILE A 107 -3.79 20.29 -11.03
CA ILE A 107 -4.06 18.94 -10.49
C ILE A 107 -3.00 17.94 -10.96
N ILE A 108 -2.66 17.95 -12.26
CA ILE A 108 -1.69 17.01 -12.83
C ILE A 108 -0.30 17.24 -12.21
N VAL A 109 0.17 18.49 -12.18
CA VAL A 109 1.48 18.83 -11.61
C VAL A 109 1.53 18.50 -10.13
N ALA A 110 0.51 18.89 -9.36
CA ALA A 110 0.43 18.60 -7.94
C ALA A 110 0.41 17.09 -7.68
N PHE A 111 -0.35 16.31 -8.45
CA PHE A 111 -0.40 14.86 -8.31
C PHE A 111 0.98 14.21 -8.53
N VAL A 112 1.71 14.59 -9.57
CA VAL A 112 3.05 14.05 -9.83
C VAL A 112 4.01 14.39 -8.69
N VAL A 113 4.04 15.65 -8.25
CA VAL A 113 4.91 16.10 -7.16
C VAL A 113 4.54 15.40 -5.85
N LEU A 114 3.25 15.36 -5.49
CA LEU A 114 2.77 14.75 -4.26
C LEU A 114 2.94 13.23 -4.27
N THR A 115 2.95 12.57 -5.42
CA THR A 115 3.28 11.14 -5.52
C THR A 115 4.75 10.90 -5.16
N VAL A 116 5.67 11.77 -5.58
CA VAL A 116 7.08 11.67 -5.14
C VAL A 116 7.19 11.92 -3.63
N VAL A 117 6.49 12.94 -3.12
CA VAL A 117 6.45 13.22 -1.67
C VAL A 117 5.84 12.06 -0.90
N HIS A 118 4.82 11.39 -1.44
CA HIS A 118 4.18 10.21 -0.85
C HIS A 118 5.19 9.10 -0.58
N GLU A 119 5.96 8.73 -1.59
CA GLU A 119 7.01 7.72 -1.42
C GLU A 119 8.08 8.18 -0.43
N LEU A 120 8.52 9.44 -0.52
CA LEU A 120 9.51 9.98 0.42
C LEU A 120 9.01 9.91 1.88
N VAL A 121 7.72 10.15 2.12
CA VAL A 121 7.13 10.04 3.46
C VAL A 121 7.15 8.60 3.97
N HIS A 122 6.90 7.58 3.12
CA HIS A 122 7.11 6.19 3.52
C HIS A 122 8.53 5.96 4.01
N GLY A 123 9.51 6.34 3.18
CA GLY A 123 10.93 6.12 3.46
C GLY A 123 11.43 6.87 4.69
N LEU A 124 11.06 8.14 4.83
CA LEU A 124 11.39 8.94 6.01
C LEU A 124 10.82 8.32 7.27
N THR A 125 9.59 7.82 7.19
CA THR A 125 8.94 7.22 8.36
C THR A 125 9.61 5.92 8.76
N TRP A 126 9.85 5.01 7.82
CA TRP A 126 10.52 3.74 8.13
C TRP A 126 11.98 3.93 8.54
N ALA A 127 12.71 4.88 7.96
CA ALA A 127 14.10 5.15 8.33
C ALA A 127 14.28 5.55 9.81
N MET A 128 13.23 6.04 10.48
CA MET A 128 13.29 6.32 11.93
C MET A 128 13.31 5.06 12.80
N PHE A 129 12.97 3.90 12.23
CA PHE A 129 12.82 2.63 12.94
C PHE A 129 13.80 1.54 12.47
N THR A 130 14.76 1.90 11.61
CA THR A 130 15.76 0.98 11.06
C THR A 130 17.14 1.31 11.61
N GLU A 131 18.03 0.31 11.67
CA GLU A 131 19.38 0.46 12.23
C GLU A 131 20.25 1.38 11.38
N HIS A 132 20.19 1.27 10.04
CA HIS A 132 20.99 2.10 9.12
C HIS A 132 20.20 3.28 8.57
N HIS A 133 19.05 3.61 9.17
CA HIS A 133 18.18 4.72 8.76
C HIS A 133 17.91 4.69 7.24
N TRP A 134 18.29 5.76 6.52
CA TRP A 134 18.13 5.88 5.07
C TRP A 134 18.87 4.79 4.28
N GLY A 135 19.94 4.24 4.86
CA GLY A 135 20.69 3.12 4.29
C GLY A 135 19.84 1.86 4.12
N ASP A 136 18.74 1.72 4.85
CA ASP A 136 17.81 0.57 4.77
C ASP A 136 16.61 0.83 3.85
N ILE A 137 16.49 2.03 3.27
CA ILE A 137 15.38 2.40 2.38
C ILE A 137 15.82 2.29 0.93
N ALA A 138 14.94 1.76 0.08
CA ALA A 138 15.15 1.69 -1.36
C ALA A 138 13.93 2.28 -2.10
N PHE A 139 14.22 3.16 -3.06
CA PHE A 139 13.23 3.76 -3.95
C PHE A 139 13.39 3.24 -5.37
N GLY A 140 12.31 3.21 -6.13
CA GLY A 140 12.37 2.95 -7.55
C GLY A 140 11.05 3.19 -8.26
N ILE A 141 10.99 2.74 -9.51
CA ILE A 141 9.77 2.81 -10.33
C ILE A 141 9.50 1.41 -10.85
N MET A 142 8.30 0.89 -10.56
CA MET A 142 7.78 -0.31 -11.20
C MET A 142 7.39 0.03 -12.64
N ARG A 143 8.34 -0.11 -13.57
CA ARG A 143 8.20 0.30 -14.99
C ARG A 143 6.91 -0.17 -15.66
N ARG A 144 6.42 -1.36 -15.33
CA ARG A 144 5.19 -1.93 -15.89
C ARG A 144 3.94 -1.12 -15.57
N TYR A 145 3.88 -0.58 -14.35
CA TYR A 145 2.73 0.16 -13.83
C TYR A 145 3.00 1.66 -13.76
N PHE A 146 4.24 2.07 -14.09
CA PHE A 146 4.73 3.44 -13.95
C PHE A 146 4.50 4.01 -12.54
N THR A 147 4.50 3.11 -11.55
CA THR A 147 4.22 3.44 -10.16
C THR A 147 5.54 3.56 -9.41
N PRO A 148 5.83 4.72 -8.80
CA PRO A 148 6.89 4.84 -7.81
C PRO A 148 6.70 3.82 -6.68
N TYR A 149 7.78 3.43 -6.03
CA TYR A 149 7.69 2.64 -4.82
C TYR A 149 8.82 3.02 -3.86
N CYS A 150 8.51 2.90 -2.58
CA CYS A 150 9.44 2.84 -1.47
C CYS A 150 9.39 1.43 -0.85
N SER A 151 10.54 0.90 -0.46
CA SER A 151 10.62 -0.36 0.28
C SER A 151 11.65 -0.29 1.39
N CYS A 152 11.33 -0.92 2.52
CA CYS A 152 12.27 -1.15 3.61
C CYS A 152 12.97 -2.51 3.42
N LYS A 153 14.30 -2.51 3.45
CA LYS A 153 15.13 -3.69 3.20
C LYS A 153 15.25 -4.62 4.42
N VAL A 154 14.89 -4.13 5.60
CA VAL A 154 15.03 -4.84 6.87
C VAL A 154 13.65 -5.10 7.49
N PRO A 155 13.51 -6.19 8.27
CA PRO A 155 12.24 -6.50 8.92
C PRO A 155 11.90 -5.47 10.00
N LEU A 156 10.65 -5.02 10.04
CA LEU A 156 10.13 -4.07 11.02
C LEU A 156 9.11 -4.73 11.95
N ALA A 157 9.00 -4.22 13.17
CA ALA A 157 7.90 -4.58 14.06
C ALA A 157 6.56 -4.01 13.52
N LYS A 158 5.44 -4.58 14.00
CA LYS A 158 4.08 -4.23 13.53
C LYS A 158 3.78 -2.73 13.53
N GLY A 159 4.04 -2.05 14.65
CA GLY A 159 3.78 -0.62 14.82
C GLY A 159 4.53 0.22 13.80
N PRO A 160 5.87 0.21 13.79
CA PRO A 160 6.69 0.90 12.80
C PRO A 160 6.30 0.64 11.35
N TYR A 161 6.00 -0.62 11.01
CA TYR A 161 5.60 -0.97 9.66
C TYR A 161 4.28 -0.29 9.29
N ILE A 162 3.23 -0.44 10.11
CA ILE A 162 1.92 0.20 9.89
C ILE A 162 2.04 1.73 9.85
N THR A 163 2.82 2.31 10.75
CA THR A 163 3.04 3.77 10.78
C THR A 163 3.63 4.24 9.46
N GLY A 164 4.71 3.60 8.97
CA GLY A 164 5.30 4.01 7.69
C GLY A 164 4.41 3.72 6.49
N VAL A 165 3.61 2.65 6.49
CA VAL A 165 2.60 2.40 5.45
C VAL A 165 1.53 3.51 5.42
N LEU A 166 1.01 3.93 6.58
CA LEU A 166 -0.13 4.86 6.62
C LEU A 166 0.26 6.34 6.64
N MET A 167 1.53 6.67 6.91
CA MET A 167 1.94 8.07 7.05
C MET A 167 1.67 8.93 5.81
N PRO A 168 1.87 8.45 4.57
CA PRO A 168 1.57 9.25 3.39
C PRO A 168 0.09 9.61 3.24
N LEU A 169 -0.84 8.69 3.54
CA LEU A 169 -2.29 9.00 3.58
C LEU A 169 -2.57 10.24 4.44
N VAL A 170 -1.90 10.34 5.58
CA VAL A 170 -2.05 11.46 6.50
C VAL A 170 -1.39 12.72 5.94
N VAL A 171 -0.11 12.64 5.56
CA VAL A 171 0.72 13.79 5.23
C VAL A 171 0.39 14.40 3.87
N THR A 172 0.12 13.59 2.84
CA THR A 172 -0.13 14.06 1.47
C THR A 172 -1.62 14.16 1.14
N GLY A 173 -2.48 13.44 1.87
CA GLY A 173 -3.93 13.40 1.65
C GLY A 173 -4.72 14.18 2.69
N ILE A 174 -4.85 13.63 3.90
CA ILE A 174 -5.76 14.14 4.94
C ILE A 174 -5.40 15.55 5.38
N VAL A 175 -4.14 15.80 5.76
CA VAL A 175 -3.72 17.12 6.27
C VAL A 175 -3.90 18.21 5.21
N PRO A 176 -3.44 18.05 3.94
CA PRO A 176 -3.68 19.03 2.90
C PRO A 176 -5.17 19.25 2.61
N ALA A 177 -5.98 18.20 2.60
CA ALA A 177 -7.43 18.33 2.41
C ALA A 177 -8.07 19.17 3.53
N LEU A 178 -7.74 18.90 4.80
CA LEU A 178 -8.28 19.67 5.92
C LEU A 178 -7.85 21.14 5.89
N ILE A 179 -6.60 21.42 5.53
CA ILE A 179 -6.11 22.79 5.34
C ILE A 179 -6.88 23.48 4.21
N ALA A 180 -7.03 22.82 3.07
CA ALA A 180 -7.76 23.34 1.92
C ALA A 180 -9.24 23.61 2.22
N LEU A 181 -9.87 22.74 3.01
CA LEU A 181 -11.23 22.95 3.51
C LEU A 181 -11.28 24.17 4.44
N ALA A 182 -10.33 24.34 5.36
CA ALA A 182 -10.32 25.46 6.29
C ALA A 182 -10.17 26.82 5.58
N VAL A 183 -9.38 26.87 4.50
CA VAL A 183 -9.16 28.11 3.73
C VAL A 183 -10.14 28.33 2.58
N GLY A 184 -11.05 27.38 2.32
CA GLY A 184 -12.01 27.49 1.22
C GLY A 184 -11.38 27.35 -0.17
N SER A 185 -10.43 26.43 -0.33
CA SER A 185 -9.88 26.08 -1.65
C SER A 185 -10.36 24.72 -2.13
N PHE A 186 -11.39 24.70 -2.98
CA PHE A 186 -11.96 23.46 -3.50
C PHE A 186 -10.96 22.67 -4.38
N LEU A 187 -10.14 23.36 -5.18
CA LEU A 187 -9.13 22.73 -6.01
C LEU A 187 -8.12 21.91 -5.18
N TRP A 188 -7.54 22.52 -4.14
CA TRP A 188 -6.59 21.85 -3.26
C TRP A 188 -7.26 20.79 -2.37
N PHE A 189 -8.53 20.98 -2.04
CA PHE A 189 -9.33 19.98 -1.33
C PHE A 189 -9.50 18.70 -2.17
N ILE A 190 -9.84 18.84 -3.45
CA ILE A 190 -9.91 17.71 -4.39
C ILE A 190 -8.55 17.07 -4.60
N ILE A 191 -7.46 17.83 -4.68
CA ILE A 191 -6.09 17.28 -4.75
C ILE A 191 -5.79 16.41 -3.52
N GLY A 192 -6.15 16.87 -2.32
CA GLY A 192 -6.03 16.07 -1.10
C GLY A 192 -6.84 14.77 -1.15
N ILE A 193 -8.08 14.82 -1.65
CA ILE A 193 -8.89 13.61 -1.87
C ILE A 193 -8.23 12.66 -2.87
N ILE A 194 -7.68 13.17 -3.98
CA ILE A 194 -6.96 12.35 -4.96
C ILE A 194 -5.79 11.62 -4.31
N MET A 195 -5.02 12.30 -3.44
CA MET A 195 -3.92 11.68 -2.70
C MET A 195 -4.39 10.65 -1.66
N MET A 196 -5.55 10.86 -1.02
CA MET A 196 -6.15 9.85 -0.15
C MET A 196 -6.57 8.60 -0.94
N VAL A 197 -7.09 8.78 -2.16
CA VAL A 197 -7.45 7.67 -3.05
C VAL A 197 -6.20 6.93 -3.51
N SER A 198 -5.10 7.61 -3.85
CA SER A 198 -3.85 6.94 -4.24
C SER A 198 -3.26 6.08 -3.12
N ALA A 199 -3.49 6.45 -1.86
CA ALA A 199 -3.08 5.68 -0.68
C ALA A 199 -3.96 4.44 -0.38
N THR A 200 -4.94 4.10 -1.24
CA THR A 200 -5.84 2.94 -1.01
C THR A 200 -5.06 1.64 -0.87
N GLY A 201 -3.99 1.44 -1.65
CA GLY A 201 -3.13 0.26 -1.54
C GLY A 201 -2.50 0.12 -0.16
N ASP A 202 -2.02 1.23 0.39
CA ASP A 202 -1.39 1.30 1.71
C ASP A 202 -2.39 0.95 2.82
N VAL A 203 -3.59 1.53 2.74
CA VAL A 203 -4.69 1.20 3.67
C VAL A 203 -5.02 -0.28 3.60
N MET A 204 -5.07 -0.88 2.40
CA MET A 204 -5.33 -2.31 2.25
C MET A 204 -4.22 -3.18 2.88
N ILE A 205 -2.95 -2.78 2.79
CA ILE A 205 -1.83 -3.47 3.45
C ILE A 205 -2.03 -3.40 4.97
N ALA A 206 -2.25 -2.19 5.50
CA ALA A 206 -2.43 -1.98 6.93
C ALA A 206 -3.64 -2.76 7.47
N VAL A 207 -4.78 -2.73 6.78
CA VAL A 207 -5.98 -3.51 7.13
C VAL A 207 -5.69 -5.01 7.07
N GLY A 208 -4.98 -5.49 6.04
CA GLY A 208 -4.59 -6.89 5.94
C GLY A 208 -3.73 -7.36 7.13
N ILE A 209 -2.82 -6.51 7.61
CA ILE A 209 -2.01 -6.78 8.80
C ILE A 209 -2.85 -6.72 10.09
N LEU A 210 -3.74 -5.74 10.22
CA LEU A 210 -4.55 -5.53 11.42
C LEU A 210 -5.62 -6.62 11.59
N MET A 211 -6.20 -7.10 10.50
CA MET A 211 -7.19 -8.17 10.51
C MET A 211 -6.58 -9.56 10.68
N ARG A 212 -5.27 -9.70 10.50
CA ARG A 212 -4.59 -10.98 10.65
C ARG A 212 -4.62 -11.42 12.11
N LYS A 213 -5.28 -12.56 12.36
CA LYS A 213 -5.27 -13.22 13.66
C LYS A 213 -4.06 -14.15 13.72
N SER A 214 -3.14 -13.88 14.64
CA SER A 214 -2.03 -14.76 14.98
C SER A 214 -2.00 -15.03 16.47
N SER A 215 -1.65 -16.24 16.85
CA SER A 215 -1.29 -16.60 18.23
C SER A 215 0.21 -16.46 18.49
N ALA A 216 0.99 -16.03 17.50
CA ALA A 216 2.42 -15.84 17.62
C ALA A 216 2.76 -14.74 18.63
N THR A 217 3.86 -14.95 19.33
CA THR A 217 4.39 -14.01 20.34
C THR A 217 5.25 -12.94 19.70
N GLU A 218 5.90 -13.26 18.58
CA GLU A 218 6.74 -12.35 17.82
C GLU A 218 6.27 -12.31 16.37
N ALA A 219 6.25 -11.10 15.79
CA ALA A 219 5.93 -10.89 14.39
C ALA A 219 6.75 -9.75 13.82
N VAL A 220 7.38 -10.00 12.68
CA VAL A 220 8.09 -8.98 11.90
C VAL A 220 7.59 -8.93 10.45
N TYR A 221 7.69 -7.76 9.86
CA TYR A 221 7.06 -7.39 8.60
C TYR A 221 8.13 -6.89 7.64
N LEU A 222 8.17 -7.46 6.45
CA LEU A 222 9.13 -7.12 5.41
C LEU A 222 8.40 -6.90 4.09
N ASP A 223 8.75 -5.85 3.35
CA ASP A 223 8.08 -5.57 2.07
C ASP A 223 8.26 -6.72 1.09
N HIS A 224 7.20 -7.01 0.33
CA HIS A 224 7.28 -8.03 -0.69
C HIS A 224 8.22 -7.61 -1.83
N PRO A 225 9.18 -8.47 -2.24
CA PRO A 225 10.30 -8.06 -3.09
C PRO A 225 9.95 -7.79 -4.55
N THR A 226 8.72 -8.09 -5.00
CA THR A 226 8.33 -7.97 -6.43
C THR A 226 6.86 -7.62 -6.67
N LEU A 227 6.04 -7.55 -5.63
CA LEU A 227 4.58 -7.36 -5.69
C LEU A 227 4.19 -6.34 -4.62
N GLY A 228 3.04 -5.69 -4.79
CA GLY A 228 2.46 -4.85 -3.75
C GLY A 228 1.98 -5.71 -2.58
N GLY A 229 2.51 -5.46 -1.39
CA GLY A 229 2.17 -6.18 -0.17
C GLY A 229 3.35 -6.40 0.76
N VAL A 230 3.11 -7.16 1.81
CA VAL A 230 4.05 -7.43 2.89
C VAL A 230 4.23 -8.94 3.06
N VAL A 231 5.37 -9.37 3.55
CA VAL A 231 5.61 -10.72 4.05
C VAL A 231 5.75 -10.65 5.56
N VAL A 232 4.96 -11.45 6.26
CA VAL A 232 4.96 -11.55 7.71
C VAL A 232 5.72 -12.81 8.12
N PHE A 233 6.62 -12.66 9.09
CA PHE A 233 7.34 -13.75 9.73
C PHE A 233 6.90 -13.81 11.18
N GLU A 234 6.40 -14.96 11.64
CA GLU A 234 5.83 -15.11 12.98
C GLU A 234 6.38 -16.30 13.78
N ARG A 235 6.50 -16.15 15.10
CA ARG A 235 6.99 -17.20 16.03
C ARG A 235 6.28 -17.17 17.38
#